data_AF-A0A7X9LAR5-F1
#
_entry.id   AF-A0A7X9LAR5-F1
#
_cell.length_a   1.000
_cell.length_b   1.000
_cell.length_c   1.000
_cell.angle_alpha   90.00
_cell.angle_beta   90.00
_cell.angle_gamma   90.00
#
_symmetry.space_group_name_H-M   'P 1'
#
loop_
_entity.id
_entity.type
_entity.pdbx_description
1 polymer ?
#
loop_
_entity_poly.entity_id
_entity_poly.type
_entity_poly.pdbx_seq_one_letter_code
_entity_poly.pdbx_strand_id
1 'polypeptide(L)' 'MQFHQLRLPSRVWWSEWPALDATPAVSEPVELDAEKSVRRALPAIERRVVGFRWELGR' A
#
# COMPACT_ATOMS: atom_id res chain seq x y z
N MET A 1 2.20 -1.63 7.93
CA MET A 1 3.23 -2.52 7.37
C MET A 1 4.59 -1.87 7.57
N GLN A 2 5.60 -2.64 7.95
CA GLN A 2 6.97 -2.17 8.11
C GLN A 2 7.88 -2.90 7.13
N PHE A 3 8.78 -2.16 6.46
CA PHE A 3 9.74 -2.71 5.52
C PHE A 3 11.10 -2.95 6.18
N HIS A 4 11.83 -3.91 5.63
CA HIS A 4 13.21 -4.16 6.04
C HIS A 4 14.12 -2.99 5.61
N GLN A 5 14.98 -2.51 6.51
CA GLN A 5 15.78 -1.28 6.30
C GLN A 5 16.69 -1.34 5.07
N LEU A 6 17.20 -2.52 4.72
CA LEU A 6 18.10 -2.71 3.57
C LEU A 6 17.37 -3.09 2.27
N ARG A 7 16.05 -3.31 2.32
CA ARG A 7 15.24 -3.69 1.14
C ARG A 7 14.00 -2.83 1.08
N LEU A 8 14.23 -1.53 0.96
CA LEU A 8 13.14 -0.58 0.81
C LEU A 8 12.54 -0.69 -0.59
N PRO A 9 11.21 -0.63 -0.70
CA PRO A 9 10.55 -0.51 -1.99
C PRO A 9 10.97 0.79 -2.68
N SER A 10 11.06 0.76 -4.00
CA SER A 10 11.25 1.97 -4.80
C SER A 10 9.99 2.83 -4.82
N ARG A 11 8.82 2.20 -4.66
CA ARG A 11 7.53 2.87 -4.63
C ARG A 11 6.50 2.06 -3.87
N VAL A 12 5.63 2.76 -3.15
CA VAL A 12 4.50 2.18 -2.42
C VAL A 12 3.23 2.94 -2.78
N TRP A 13 2.13 2.20 -2.86
CA TRP A 13 0.80 2.76 -3.07
C TRP A 13 -0.15 2.22 -2.02
N TRP A 14 -1.05 3.09 -1.56
CA TRP A 14 -2.33 2.66 -1.07
C TRP A 14 -3.24 2.34 -2.24
N SER A 15 -4.00 1.27 -2.19
CA SER A 15 -4.87 0.89 -3.29
C SER A 15 -6.20 0.35 -2.80
N GLU A 16 -7.23 0.59 -3.61
CA GLU A 16 -8.58 0.06 -3.44
C GLU A 16 -8.98 -0.72 -4.69
N TRP A 17 -9.58 -1.87 -4.48
CA TRP A 17 -10.02 -2.79 -5.52
C TRP A 17 -11.52 -3.06 -5.39
N PRO A 18 -12.24 -3.14 -6.53
CA PRO A 18 -13.64 -3.53 -6.54
C PRO A 18 -13.83 -5.03 -6.23
N ALA A 19 -12.82 -5.86 -6.49
CA ALA A 19 -12.78 -7.30 -6.21
C ALA A 19 -11.31 -7.79 -6.11
N LEU A 20 -11.09 -8.98 -5.54
CA LEU A 20 -9.73 -9.52 -5.32
C LEU A 20 -8.90 -9.67 -6.61
N ASP A 21 -9.52 -10.10 -7.70
CA ASP A 21 -8.84 -10.37 -8.97
C ASP A 21 -8.88 -9.20 -9.97
N ALA A 22 -9.36 -8.03 -9.53
CA ALA A 22 -9.46 -6.85 -10.37
C ALA A 22 -8.17 -6.00 -10.36
N THR A 23 -8.06 -5.07 -11.30
CA THR A 23 -7.10 -3.97 -11.19
C THR A 23 -7.56 -2.97 -10.11
N PRO A 24 -6.63 -2.28 -9.44
CA PRO A 24 -7.00 -1.29 -8.44
C PRO A 24 -7.74 -0.13 -9.12
N ALA A 25 -8.93 0.18 -8.61
CA ALA A 25 -9.71 1.34 -9.06
C ALA A 25 -9.11 2.65 -8.54
N VAL A 26 -8.45 2.59 -7.37
CA VAL A 26 -7.71 3.70 -6.77
C VAL A 26 -6.31 3.24 -6.44
N SER A 27 -5.30 4.05 -6.77
CA SER A 27 -3.91 3.78 -6.43
C SER A 27 -3.19 5.09 -6.13
N GLU A 28 -3.02 5.40 -4.85
CA GLU A 28 -2.42 6.64 -4.36
C GLU A 28 -0.99 6.37 -3.90
N PRO A 29 0.03 7.09 -4.41
CA PRO A 29 1.40 6.94 -3.93
C PRO A 29 1.48 7.35 -2.45
N VAL A 30 2.22 6.56 -1.67
CA VAL A 30 2.46 6.84 -0.25
C VAL A 30 3.95 6.74 0.04
N GLU A 31 4.44 7.67 0.85
CA GLU A 31 5.82 7.70 1.31
C GLU A 31 5.99 6.85 2.56
N LEU A 32 7.17 6.26 2.72
CA LEU A 32 7.54 5.60 3.97
C LEU A 32 7.79 6.67 5.04
N ASP A 33 7.34 6.39 6.27
CA ASP A 33 7.73 7.21 7.41
C ASP A 33 9.20 6.98 7.82
N ALA A 34 9.66 7.72 8.84
CA ALA A 34 11.03 7.62 9.35
C ALA A 34 11.39 6.19 9.82
N GLU A 35 10.39 5.41 10.23
CA GLU A 35 10.52 4.02 10.70
C GLU A 35 10.47 3.01 9.54
N LYS A 36 10.45 3.49 8.29
CA LYS A 36 10.33 2.68 7.06
C LYS A 36 9.03 1.88 7.03
N SER A 37 7.95 2.51 7.48
CA SER A 37 6.62 1.93 7.54
C SER A 37 5.59 2.75 6.79
N VAL A 38 4.50 2.08 6.43
CA VAL A 38 3.26 2.69 5.93
C VAL A 38 2.08 2.21 6.75
N ARG A 39 1.20 3.15 7.08
CA ARG A 39 -0.01 2.91 7.87
C ARG A 39 -1.13 3.75 7.29
N ARG A 40 -2.34 3.19 7.24
CA ARG A 40 -3.55 3.95 6.96
C ARG A 40 -4.61 3.51 7.95
N ALA A 41 -5.10 4.47 8.74
CA ALA A 41 -6.22 4.24 9.61
C ALA A 41 -7.50 4.24 8.76
N LEU A 42 -8.31 3.21 8.89
CA LEU A 42 -9.60 3.12 8.23
C LEU A 42 -10.68 3.12 9.29
N PRO A 43 -11.53 4.16 9.36
CA PRO A 43 -12.60 4.22 10.35
C PRO A 43 -13.67 3.14 10.11
N ALA A 44 -13.84 2.71 8.85
CA ALA A 44 -14.67 1.59 8.44
C ALA A 44 -14.11 0.98 7.14
N ILE A 45 -14.35 -0.33 6.94
CA ILE A 45 -14.04 -1.03 5.68
C ILE A 45 -15.34 -1.61 5.15
N GLU A 46 -15.96 -0.91 4.21
CA GLU A 46 -17.23 -1.34 3.61
C GLU A 46 -16.98 -2.00 2.25
N ARG A 47 -17.18 -3.33 2.17
CA ARG A 47 -17.30 -4.12 0.93
C ARG A 47 -16.28 -3.80 -0.18
N ARG A 48 -15.07 -3.39 0.20
CA ARG A 48 -13.96 -3.08 -0.71
C ARG A 48 -12.73 -3.84 -0.27
N VAL A 49 -11.97 -4.31 -1.24
CA VAL A 49 -10.65 -4.87 -0.99
C VAL A 49 -9.68 -3.69 -0.98
N VAL A 50 -8.91 -3.54 0.09
CA VAL A 50 -7.99 -2.42 0.26
C VAL A 50 -6.66 -2.90 0.82
N GLY A 51 -5.58 -2.19 0.53
CA GLY A 51 -4.26 -2.61 0.94
C GLY A 51 -3.13 -1.79 0.35
N PHE A 52 -1.92 -2.18 0.72
CA PHE A 52 -0.70 -1.59 0.18
C PHE A 52 -0.15 -2.46 -0.94
N ARG A 53 0.24 -1.82 -2.04
CA ARG A 53 1.04 -2.42 -3.11
C ARG A 53 2.40 -1.75 -3.13
N TRP A 54 3.45 -2.48 -3.48
CA TRP A 54 4.78 -1.92 -3.62
C TRP A 54 5.56 -2.63 -4.71
N GLU A 55 6.59 -1.94 -5.20
CA GLU A 55 7.57 -2.48 -6.13
C GLU A 55 8.95 -2.36 -5.50
N LEU A 56 9.78 -3.38 -5.70
CA LEU A 56 11.19 -3.30 -5.38
C LEU A 56 11.93 -2.65 -6.56
N GLY A 57 12.93 -1.82 -6.26
CA GLY A 57 13.88 -1.40 -7.29
C GLY A 57 14.56 -2.63 -7.91
N ARG A 58 14.80 -2.57 -9.22
CA ARG A 58 15.67 -3.55 -9.90
C ARG A 58 17.10 -3.44 -9.43
#